data_AF-A0A699X7W0-F1
#
_entry.id   AF-A0A699X7W0-F1
#
_cell.length_a   1.000
_cell.length_b   1.000
_cell.length_c   1.000
_cell.angle_alpha   90.00
_cell.angle_beta   90.00
_cell.angle_gamma   90.00
#
_symmetry.space_group_name_H-M   'P 1'
#
loop_
_entity.id
_entity.type
_entity.pdbx_description
1 polymer ?
#
loop_
_entity_poly.entity_id
_entity_poly.type
_entity_poly.pdbx_seq_one_letter_code
_entity_poly.pdbx_strand_id
1 'polypeptide(L)'
;SVPPRRQNDAQTTEYLDELAFLIETAGAEATKRFVQKLDKPDIRTYVGEGKLAELKAYVTHENSSMVVFDDDLSPSQLRNLEAELK
;
A
#
# COMPACT_ATOMS: atom_id res chain seq x y z
N SER A 1 -6.38 7.50 20.58
CA SER A 1 -7.04 7.12 19.31
C SER A 1 -6.77 8.19 18.27
N VAL A 2 -6.02 7.85 17.23
CA VAL A 2 -5.90 8.72 16.05
C VAL A 2 -7.27 8.69 15.36
N PRO A 3 -7.94 9.83 15.14
CA PRO A 3 -9.18 9.84 14.38
C PRO A 3 -8.91 9.32 12.96
N PRO A 4 -9.86 8.64 12.29
CA PRO A 4 -9.67 8.24 10.91
C PRO A 4 -9.50 9.51 10.08
N ARG A 5 -8.26 9.84 9.72
CA ARG A 5 -7.96 10.97 8.84
C ARG A 5 -8.53 10.58 7.48
N ARG A 6 -9.71 11.10 7.13
CA ARG A 6 -10.07 11.23 5.72
C ARG A 6 -9.04 12.20 5.12
N GLN A 7 -7.95 11.65 4.62
CA GLN A 7 -6.98 12.40 3.84
C GLN A 7 -7.66 12.85 2.55
N ASN A 8 -7.45 14.11 2.17
CA ASN A 8 -7.86 14.56 0.85
C ASN A 8 -6.83 14.11 -0.20
N ASP A 9 -7.20 14.21 -1.47
CA ASP A 9 -6.38 13.72 -2.57
C ASP A 9 -5.00 14.41 -2.66
N ALA A 10 -4.90 15.67 -2.22
CA ALA A 10 -3.64 16.40 -2.19
C ALA A 10 -2.72 15.86 -1.09
N GLN A 11 -3.24 15.64 0.12
CA GLN A 11 -2.48 15.06 1.24
C GLN A 11 -2.03 13.63 0.94
N THR A 12 -2.90 12.80 0.36
CA THR A 12 -2.52 11.45 -0.07
C THR A 12 -1.43 11.47 -1.14
N THR A 13 -1.40 12.52 -1.97
CA THR A 13 -0.33 12.70 -2.96
C THR A 13 0.97 13.10 -2.31
N GLU A 14 0.96 14.09 -1.43
CA GLU A 14 2.14 14.53 -0.68
C GLU A 14 2.78 13.38 0.11
N TYR A 15 1.97 12.57 0.83
CA TYR A 15 2.49 11.43 1.60
C TYR A 15 3.09 10.33 0.73
N LEU A 16 2.49 10.04 -0.42
CA LEU A 16 3.01 9.01 -1.32
C LEU A 16 4.24 9.50 -2.10
N ASP A 17 4.35 10.81 -2.36
CA ASP A 17 5.56 11.41 -2.93
C ASP A 17 6.71 11.38 -1.89
N GLU A 18 6.44 11.66 -0.62
CA GLU A 18 7.40 11.50 0.48
C GLU A 18 7.83 10.04 0.64
N LEU A 19 6.88 9.10 0.62
CA LEU A 19 7.18 7.67 0.73
C LEU A 19 8.07 7.18 -0.43
N ALA A 20 7.78 7.62 -1.66
CA ALA A 20 8.62 7.31 -2.82
C ALA A 20 10.04 7.88 -2.65
N PHE A 21 10.16 9.12 -2.19
CA PHE A 21 11.46 9.74 -1.90
C PHE A 21 12.25 8.96 -0.83
N LEU A 22 11.58 8.47 0.23
CA LEU A 22 12.22 7.62 1.24
C LEU A 22 12.72 6.29 0.65
N ILE A 23 11.94 5.65 -0.23
CA ILE A 23 12.36 4.43 -0.94
C ILE A 23 13.60 4.70 -1.80
N GLU A 24 13.61 5.81 -2.55
CA GLU A 24 14.73 6.21 -3.40
C GLU A 24 16.00 6.49 -2.59
N THR A 25 15.88 7.23 -1.49
CA THR A 25 17.02 7.51 -0.60
C THR A 25 17.55 6.27 0.13
N ALA A 26 16.73 5.23 0.29
CA ALA A 26 17.13 3.92 0.77
C ALA A 26 17.79 3.04 -0.31
N GLY A 27 17.90 3.51 -1.56
CA GLY A 27 18.54 2.82 -2.66
C GLY A 27 17.65 1.83 -3.42
N ALA A 28 16.33 1.96 -3.28
CA ALA A 28 15.34 1.19 -4.03
C ALA A 28 14.59 2.08 -5.05
N GLU A 29 13.83 1.48 -5.95
CA GLU A 29 13.04 2.19 -6.96
C GLU A 29 11.54 2.02 -6.70
N ALA A 30 10.81 3.13 -6.60
CA ALA A 30 9.35 3.13 -6.48
C ALA A 30 8.70 3.03 -7.88
N THR A 31 8.51 1.81 -8.40
CA THR A 31 8.08 1.59 -9.79
C THR A 31 6.60 1.89 -10.06
N LYS A 32 5.73 1.78 -9.04
CA LYS A 32 4.30 2.04 -9.18
C LYS A 32 3.63 2.43 -7.87
N ARG A 33 2.72 3.40 -7.96
CA ARG A 33 1.81 3.81 -6.90
C ARG A 33 0.40 3.27 -7.12
N PHE A 34 -0.21 2.79 -6.05
CA PHE A 34 -1.62 2.39 -6.00
C PHE A 34 -2.36 3.23 -4.95
N VAL A 35 -3.57 3.65 -5.27
CA VAL A 35 -4.45 4.37 -4.34
C VAL A 35 -5.83 3.75 -4.39
N GLN A 36 -6.49 3.64 -3.23
CA GLN A 36 -7.88 3.23 -3.12
C GLN A 36 -8.59 4.10 -2.09
N LYS A 37 -9.75 4.64 -2.46
CA LYS A 37 -10.64 5.32 -1.51
C LYS A 37 -11.58 4.29 -0.89
N LEU A 38 -11.52 4.13 0.42
CA LEU A 38 -12.41 3.27 1.21
C LEU A 38 -12.95 4.07 2.40
N ASP A 39 -14.18 3.77 2.83
CA ASP A 39 -14.71 4.34 4.07
C ASP A 39 -14.01 3.76 5.31
N LYS A 40 -13.60 2.50 5.24
CA LYS A 40 -12.76 1.81 6.22
C LYS A 40 -11.83 0.82 5.51
N PRO A 41 -10.58 0.66 5.96
CA PRO A 41 -9.69 -0.39 5.45
C PRO A 41 -10.30 -1.78 5.64
N ASP A 42 -9.93 -2.70 4.75
CA ASP A 42 -10.29 -4.10 4.92
C ASP A 42 -9.56 -4.70 6.13
N ILE A 43 -10.30 -5.41 7.00
CA ILE A 43 -9.73 -5.95 8.23
C ILE A 43 -8.72 -7.08 7.98
N ARG A 44 -8.78 -7.74 6.82
CA ARG A 44 -7.89 -8.86 6.47
C ARG A 44 -6.66 -8.37 5.72
N THR A 45 -6.78 -7.41 4.82
CA THR A 45 -5.71 -7.06 3.86
C THR A 45 -5.48 -5.56 3.69
N TYR A 46 -6.15 -4.71 4.47
CA TYR A 46 -6.11 -3.24 4.41
C TYR A 46 -6.77 -2.66 3.14
N VAL A 47 -6.53 -3.26 1.98
CA VAL A 47 -7.16 -2.93 0.69
C VAL A 47 -8.34 -3.85 0.38
N GLY A 48 -9.24 -3.41 -0.50
CA GLY A 48 -10.34 -4.27 -0.97
C GLY A 48 -9.88 -5.33 -1.98
N GLU A 49 -10.67 -6.39 -2.15
CA GLU A 49 -10.33 -7.55 -3.00
C GLU A 49 -9.92 -7.18 -4.44
N GLY A 50 -10.61 -6.25 -5.09
CA GLY A 50 -10.26 -5.81 -6.44
C GLY A 50 -8.87 -5.15 -6.51
N LYS A 51 -8.54 -4.32 -5.52
CA LYS A 51 -7.23 -3.66 -5.45
C LYS A 51 -6.14 -4.67 -5.10
N LEU A 52 -6.44 -5.65 -4.26
CA LEU A 52 -5.53 -6.75 -3.95
C LEU A 52 -5.22 -7.59 -5.20
N ALA A 53 -6.22 -7.88 -6.04
CA ALA A 53 -6.01 -8.58 -7.29
C ALA A 53 -5.14 -7.77 -8.27
N GLU A 54 -5.34 -6.45 -8.37
CA GLU A 54 -4.49 -5.55 -9.16
C GLU A 54 -3.03 -5.56 -8.66
N LEU A 55 -2.83 -5.45 -7.34
CA LEU A 55 -1.50 -5.50 -6.71
C LEU A 55 -0.81 -6.83 -7.01
N LYS A 56 -1.50 -7.95 -6.82
CA LYS A 56 -0.98 -9.29 -7.08
C LYS A 56 -0.54 -9.44 -8.53
N ALA A 57 -1.38 -9.03 -9.48
CA ALA A 57 -1.05 -9.07 -10.90
C ALA A 57 0.21 -8.26 -11.20
N TYR A 58 0.32 -7.03 -10.67
CA TYR A 58 1.49 -6.19 -10.88
C TYR A 58 2.77 -6.79 -10.29
N VAL A 59 2.72 -7.27 -9.04
CA VAL A 59 3.87 -7.89 -8.36
C VAL A 59 4.38 -9.10 -9.15
N THR A 60 3.47 -9.96 -9.61
CA THR A 60 3.83 -11.14 -10.43
C THR A 60 4.39 -10.77 -11.80
N HIS A 61 3.82 -9.76 -12.47
CA HIS A 61 4.26 -9.36 -13.81
C HIS A 61 5.61 -8.63 -13.82
N GLU A 62 5.79 -7.68 -12.90
CA GLU A 62 6.97 -6.82 -12.86
C GLU A 62 8.09 -7.38 -11.96
N ASN A 63 7.90 -8.56 -11.38
CA ASN A 63 8.81 -9.18 -10.39
C ASN A 63 9.18 -8.19 -9.27
N SER A 64 8.19 -7.43 -8.79
CA SER A 64 8.41 -6.45 -7.72
C SER A 64 8.84 -7.18 -6.46
N SER A 65 9.98 -6.79 -5.89
CA SER A 65 10.54 -7.45 -4.70
C SER A 65 9.93 -6.96 -3.39
N MET A 66 9.24 -5.82 -3.41
CA MET A 66 8.72 -5.15 -2.21
C MET A 66 7.40 -4.45 -2.51
N VAL A 67 6.50 -4.49 -1.53
CA VAL A 67 5.28 -3.68 -1.48
C VAL A 67 5.30 -2.88 -0.19
N VAL A 68 5.15 -1.56 -0.29
CA VAL A 68 5.20 -0.63 0.86
C VAL A 68 3.84 0.04 1.01
N PHE A 69 3.36 0.12 2.25
CA PHE A 69 2.11 0.79 2.62
C PHE A 69 2.45 2.07 3.39
N ASP A 70 1.62 3.11 3.23
CA ASP A 70 1.77 4.42 3.87
C ASP A 70 1.22 4.49 5.31
N ASP A 71 0.63 3.39 5.78
CA ASP A 71 -0.01 3.28 7.10
C ASP A 71 0.39 1.96 7.77
N ASP A 72 0.19 1.91 9.09
CA ASP A 72 0.54 0.75 9.89
C ASP A 72 -0.42 -0.42 9.61
N LEU A 73 0.17 -1.57 9.29
CA LEU A 73 -0.56 -2.82 9.12
C LEU A 73 -0.62 -3.59 10.44
N SER A 74 -1.80 -4.09 10.78
CA SER A 74 -1.94 -5.05 11.88
C SER A 74 -1.15 -6.34 11.58
N PRO A 75 -0.72 -7.10 12.60
CA PRO A 75 -0.04 -8.38 12.38
C PRO A 75 -0.83 -9.38 11.53
N SER A 76 -2.17 -9.34 11.59
CA SER A 76 -3.04 -10.16 10.72
C SER A 76 -3.01 -9.70 9.27
N GLN A 77 -3.02 -8.39 9.03
CA GLN A 77 -2.95 -7.84 7.66
C GLN A 77 -1.62 -8.19 7.01
N LEU A 78 -0.50 -8.02 7.71
CA LEU A 78 0.82 -8.41 7.22
C LEU A 78 0.86 -9.89 6.78
N ARG A 79 0.41 -10.81 7.65
CA ARG A 79 0.39 -12.25 7.32
C ARG A 79 -0.48 -12.59 6.11
N ASN A 80 -1.65 -11.95 6.00
CA ASN A 80 -2.55 -12.20 4.88
C ASN A 80 -2.00 -11.63 3.58
N LEU A 81 -1.47 -10.40 3.60
CA LEU A 81 -0.84 -9.78 2.43
C LEU A 81 0.37 -10.59 1.95
N GLU A 82 1.21 -11.06 2.87
CA GLU A 82 2.30 -11.96 2.51
C GLU A 82 1.81 -13.25 1.86
N ALA A 83 0.70 -13.83 2.32
CA ALA A 83 0.16 -15.05 1.72
C ALA A 83 -0.44 -14.80 0.32
N GLU A 84 -1.01 -13.62 0.11
CA GLU A 84 -1.68 -13.26 -1.14
C GLU A 84 -0.74 -12.74 -2.22
N LEU A 85 0.36 -12.09 -1.84
CA LEU A 85 1.31 -11.43 -2.74
C LEU A 85 2.60 -12.24 -3.01
N LYS A 86 2.77 -13.40 -2.36
CA LYS A 86 3.82 -14.38 -2.68
C LYS A 86 3.53 -15.16 -3.95
#